data_AF-A0A6B1FDV9-F1
#
_entry.id   AF-A0A6B1FDV9-F1
#
_cell.length_a   1.000
_cell.length_b   1.000
_cell.length_c   1.000
_cell.angle_alpha   90.00
_cell.angle_beta   90.00
_cell.angle_gamma   90.00
#
_symmetry.space_group_name_H-M   'P 1'
#
loop_
_entity.id
_entity.type
_entity.pdbx_description
1 polymer ?
#
loop_
_entity_poly.entity_id
_entity_poly.type
_entity_poly.pdbx_seq_one_letter_code
_entity_poly.pdbx_strand_id
1 'polypeptide(L)'
;MKDFATTRLSSKGQVVIPKAIRRRLGLESGTEFVVFGEDGTVVLKVIEAPSMQEFDEIIARAREGARRAGLRKSDIAEAIRAVRSA
;
A
#
# COMPACT_ATOMS: atom_id res chain seq x y z
N MET A 1 -12.33 26.36 0.92
CA MET A 1 -13.76 26.05 1.13
C MET A 1 -13.90 24.54 1.23
N LYS A 2 -14.74 23.99 2.12
CA LYS A 2 -14.99 22.54 2.13
C LYS A 2 -15.91 22.23 0.94
N ASP A 3 -15.39 21.50 -0.05
CA ASP A 3 -16.19 21.01 -1.16
C ASP A 3 -17.06 19.86 -0.67
N PHE A 4 -18.34 20.14 -0.43
CA PHE A 4 -19.34 19.12 -0.15
C PHE A 4 -20.01 18.70 -1.46
N ALA A 5 -20.13 17.41 -1.67
CA ALA A 5 -20.87 16.84 -2.79
C ALA A 5 -21.51 15.53 -2.33
N THR A 6 -22.71 15.26 -2.83
CA THR A 6 -23.45 14.04 -2.52
C THR A 6 -23.21 13.01 -3.63
N THR A 7 -23.10 11.75 -3.25
CA THR A 7 -23.09 10.60 -4.17
C THR A 7 -24.10 9.57 -3.68
N ARG A 8 -24.51 8.67 -4.57
CA ARG A 8 -25.35 7.52 -4.22
C ARG A 8 -24.48 6.27 -4.08
N LEU A 9 -24.97 5.35 -3.25
CA LEU A 9 -24.44 4.00 -3.17
C LEU A 9 -24.97 3.19 -4.35
N SER A 10 -24.08 2.54 -5.10
CA SER A 10 -24.47 1.64 -6.17
C SER A 10 -25.04 0.33 -5.60
N SER A 11 -25.70 -0.48 -6.43
CA SER A 11 -26.19 -1.81 -6.05
C SER A 11 -25.07 -2.77 -5.62
N LYS A 12 -23.83 -2.49 -6.02
CA LYS A 12 -22.64 -3.25 -5.64
C LYS A 12 -21.92 -2.67 -4.41
N GLY A 13 -22.53 -1.72 -3.71
CA GLY A 13 -21.95 -1.08 -2.53
C GLY A 13 -20.85 -0.07 -2.83
N GLN A 14 -20.76 0.45 -4.07
CA GLN A 14 -19.72 1.41 -4.45
C GLN A 14 -20.25 2.84 -4.32
N VAL A 15 -19.39 3.76 -3.87
CA VAL A 15 -19.64 5.20 -3.87
C VAL A 15 -18.67 5.91 -4.81
N VAL A 16 -19.16 6.89 -5.57
CA VAL A 16 -18.30 7.68 -6.44
C VAL A 16 -17.72 8.85 -5.65
N ILE A 17 -16.39 8.95 -5.58
CA ILE A 17 -15.73 10.14 -5.04
C ILE A 17 -15.77 11.25 -6.10
N PRO A 18 -16.43 12.40 -5.82
CA PRO A 18 -16.57 13.50 -6.77
C PRO A 18 -15.23 14.06 -7.24
N LYS A 19 -15.17 14.51 -8.51
CA LYS A 19 -13.94 14.97 -9.18
C LYS A 19 -13.20 16.09 -8.42
N ALA A 20 -13.93 17.01 -7.78
CA ALA A 20 -13.33 18.07 -6.97
C ALA A 20 -12.57 17.51 -5.76
N ILE A 21 -13.19 16.59 -5.02
CA ILE A 21 -12.60 15.93 -3.86
C ILE A 21 -11.39 15.09 -4.27
N ARG A 22 -11.47 14.31 -5.36
CA ARG A 22 -10.33 13.52 -5.86
C ARG A 22 -9.11 14.39 -6.16
N ARG A 23 -9.30 15.49 -6.89
CA ARG A 23 -8.19 16.41 -7.25
C ARG A 23 -7.54 17.05 -6.02
N ARG A 24 -8.35 17.48 -5.06
CA ARG A 24 -7.86 18.09 -3.82
C ARG A 24 -7.06 17.11 -2.95
N LEU A 25 -7.48 15.85 -2.92
CA LEU A 25 -6.85 14.80 -2.12
C LEU A 25 -5.78 14.01 -2.89
N GLY A 26 -5.48 14.35 -4.15
CA GLY A 26 -4.50 13.63 -4.96
C GLY A 26 -4.85 12.16 -5.20
N LEU A 27 -6.13 11.81 -5.23
CA LEU A 27 -6.57 10.42 -5.37
C LEU A 27 -6.51 9.98 -6.84
N GLU A 28 -5.85 8.85 -7.07
CA GLU A 28 -5.68 8.24 -8.37
C GLU A 28 -6.33 6.86 -8.42
N SER A 29 -6.43 6.29 -9.62
CA SER A 29 -6.89 4.91 -9.78
C SER A 29 -5.91 3.97 -9.08
N GLY A 30 -6.40 3.12 -8.19
CA GLY A 30 -5.57 2.20 -7.42
C GLY A 30 -5.12 2.74 -6.05
N THR A 31 -5.49 3.97 -5.66
CA THR A 31 -5.28 4.43 -4.28
C THR A 31 -6.00 3.49 -3.30
N GLU A 32 -5.26 2.96 -2.34
CA GLU A 32 -5.79 2.10 -1.28
C GLU A 32 -6.25 2.92 -0.08
N PHE A 33 -7.29 2.43 0.60
CA PHE A 33 -7.87 3.07 1.77
C PHE A 33 -8.06 2.05 2.88
N VAL A 34 -7.80 2.46 4.12
CA VAL A 34 -8.44 1.84 5.28
C VAL A 34 -9.85 2.39 5.36
N VAL A 35 -10.83 1.49 5.40
CA VAL A 35 -12.26 1.84 5.51
C VAL A 35 -12.80 1.31 6.82
N PHE A 36 -13.37 2.19 7.63
CA PHE A 36 -14.04 1.84 8.89
C PHE A 36 -15.24 2.75 9.12
N GLY A 37 -16.21 2.25 9.89
CA GLY A 37 -17.44 2.96 10.21
C GLY A 37 -17.54 3.23 11.71
N GLU A 38 -17.95 4.44 12.07
CA GLU A 38 -18.17 4.86 13.46
C GLU A 38 -19.26 5.94 13.50
N ASP A 39 -20.23 5.83 14.43
CA ASP A 39 -21.29 6.82 14.66
C ASP A 39 -22.02 7.34 13.40
N GLY A 40 -22.39 6.42 12.50
CA GLY A 40 -23.09 6.77 11.25
C GLY A 40 -22.19 7.43 10.19
N THR A 41 -20.87 7.46 10.43
CA THR A 41 -19.86 7.98 9.51
C THR A 41 -19.05 6.82 8.93
N VAL A 42 -18.74 6.90 7.64
CA VAL A 42 -17.74 6.04 6.99
C VAL A 42 -16.50 6.87 6.75
N VAL A 43 -15.37 6.43 7.31
CA VAL A 43 -14.07 7.08 7.13
C VAL A 43 -13.27 6.29 6.11
N LEU A 44 -12.77 7.00 5.09
CA LEU A 44 -11.79 6.48 4.14
C LEU A 44 -10.48 7.21 4.39
N LYS A 45 -9.49 6.50 4.94
CA LYS A 45 -8.15 7.03 5.16
C LYS A 45 -7.20 6.41 4.15
N VAL A 46 -6.48 7.24 3.40
CA VAL A 46 -5.47 6.79 2.42
C VAL A 46 -4.40 5.97 3.15
N ILE A 47 -4.05 4.82 2.58
CA ILE A 47 -2.87 4.06 2.99
C ILE A 47 -1.69 4.61 2.22
N GLU A 48 -0.78 5.26 2.94
CA GLU A 48 0.52 5.61 2.39
C GLU A 48 1.46 4.44 2.63
N ALA A 49 2.03 3.91 1.55
CA ALA A 49 3.07 2.90 1.69
C ALA A 49 4.25 3.52 2.47
N PRO A 50 4.81 2.83 3.47
CA PRO A 50 5.99 3.31 4.16
C PRO A 50 7.11 3.57 3.15
N SER A 51 7.84 4.65 3.35
CA SER A 51 8.95 4.98 2.46
C SER A 51 10.03 3.88 2.54
N MET A 52 10.72 3.59 1.43
CA MET A 52 11.83 2.62 1.47
C MET A 52 12.92 3.02 2.48
N GLN A 53 13.04 4.32 2.77
CA GLN A 53 13.96 4.88 3.74
C GLN A 53 13.68 4.36 5.16
N GLU A 54 12.41 4.16 5.52
CA GLU A 54 12.03 3.58 6.82
C GLU A 54 12.54 2.15 6.99
N PHE A 55 12.82 1.44 5.89
CA PHE A 55 13.35 0.07 5.93
C PHE A 55 14.88 -0.01 5.90
N ASP A 56 15.59 1.10 5.77
CA ASP A 56 17.04 1.11 5.56
C ASP A 56 17.80 0.40 6.70
N GLU A 57 17.40 0.62 7.96
CA GLU A 57 18.03 -0.03 9.11
C GLU A 57 17.82 -1.55 9.11
N ILE A 58 16.61 -2.00 8.77
CA ILE A 58 16.27 -3.42 8.70
C ILE A 58 17.06 -4.09 7.57
N ILE A 59 17.13 -3.44 6.40
CA ILE A 59 17.89 -3.90 5.25
C ILE A 59 19.39 -3.97 5.58
N ALA A 60 19.94 -2.98 6.30
CA ALA A 60 21.34 -2.97 6.71
C ALA A 60 21.67 -4.17 7.60
N ARG A 61 20.86 -4.42 8.64
CA ARG A 61 21.03 -5.58 9.54
C ARG A 61 20.90 -6.91 8.79
N ALA A 62 19.93 -7.03 7.88
CA ALA A 62 19.75 -8.22 7.06
C ALA A 62 20.98 -8.50 6.18
N ARG A 63 21.57 -7.45 5.57
CA ARG A 63 22.79 -7.56 4.76
C ARG A 63 24.00 -7.99 5.59
N GLU A 64 24.15 -7.49 6.81
CA GLU A 64 25.21 -7.94 7.73
C GLU A 64 25.05 -9.40 8.13
N GLY A 65 23.82 -9.81 8.45
CA GLY A 65 23.48 -11.22 8.69
C GLY A 65 23.85 -12.11 7.51
N ALA A 66 23.47 -11.71 6.29
CA ALA A 66 23.77 -12.45 5.07
C ALA A 66 25.28 -12.60 4.82
N ARG A 67 26.07 -11.53 5.06
CA ARG A 67 27.54 -11.60 4.95
C ARG A 67 28.14 -12.57 5.95
N ARG A 68 27.69 -12.54 7.22
CA ARG A 68 28.16 -13.49 8.25
C ARG A 68 27.80 -14.93 7.93
N ALA A 69 26.64 -15.15 7.30
CA ALA A 69 26.21 -16.46 6.83
C ALA A 69 26.90 -16.90 5.51
N GLY A 70 27.75 -16.05 4.91
CA GLY A 70 28.45 -16.36 3.67
C GLY A 70 27.57 -16.39 2.41
N LEU A 71 26.35 -15.84 2.49
CA LEU A 71 25.39 -15.85 1.39
C LEU A 71 25.88 -15.00 0.21
N ARG A 72 25.66 -15.52 -0.99
CA ARG A 72 26.04 -14.92 -2.28
C ARG A 72 24.81 -14.65 -3.12
N LYS A 73 24.98 -13.79 -4.14
CA LYS A 73 23.92 -13.51 -5.12
C LYS A 73 23.48 -14.74 -5.90
N SER A 74 24.38 -15.71 -6.11
CA SER A 74 24.07 -17.01 -6.74
C SER A 74 23.00 -17.78 -5.99
N ASP A 75 23.02 -17.71 -4.66
CA ASP A 75 22.17 -18.50 -3.77
C ASP A 75 20.71 -18.04 -3.89
N ILE A 76 20.51 -16.74 -4.14
CA ILE A 76 19.19 -16.17 -4.44
C ILE A 76 18.63 -16.75 -5.74
N ALA A 77 19.46 -16.79 -6.79
CA ALA A 77 19.03 -17.31 -8.10
C ALA A 77 18.74 -18.81 -8.07
N GLU A 78 19.42 -19.57 -7.21
CA GLU A 78 19.15 -20.98 -6.95
C GLU A 78 17.83 -21.17 -6.19
N ALA A 79 17.61 -20.41 -5.10
CA ALA A 79 16.38 -20.46 -4.32
C ALA A 79 15.13 -20.12 -5.16
N ILE A 80 15.20 -19.09 -6.00
CA ILE A 80 14.08 -18.72 -6.91
C ILE A 80 13.80 -19.85 -7.91
N ARG A 81 14.84 -20.47 -8.47
CA ARG A 81 14.68 -21.58 -9.42
C ARG A 81 13.98 -22.75 -8.75
N ALA A 82 14.41 -23.15 -7.55
CA ALA A 82 13.83 -24.25 -6.80
C ALA A 82 12.31 -24.07 -6.56
N VAL A 83 11.88 -22.87 -6.17
CA VAL A 83 10.45 -22.57 -5.92
C VAL A 83 9.63 -22.55 -7.22
N ARG A 84 10.18 -22.02 -8.32
CA ARG A 84 9.47 -21.94 -9.60
C ARG A 84 9.40 -23.25 -10.38
N SER A 85 10.29 -24.20 -10.05
CA SER A 85 10.26 -25.57 -10.61
C SER A 85 9.35 -26.53 -9.84
N ALA A 86 8.83 -26.11 -8.69
CA ALA A 86 7.83 -26.83 -7.91
C ALA A 86 6.42 -26.44 -8.37
#